data_AF-A0A937XEZ8-F1
#
_entry.id   AF-A0A937XEZ8-F1
#
_cell.length_a   1.000
_cell.length_b   1.000
_cell.length_c   1.000
_cell.angle_alpha   90.00
_cell.angle_beta   90.00
_cell.angle_gamma   90.00
#
_symmetry.space_group_name_H-M   'P 1'
#
loop_
_entity.id
_entity.type
_entity.pdbx_description
1 polymer ?
#
loop_
_entity_poly.entity_id
_entity_poly.type
_entity_poly.pdbx_seq_one_letter_code
_entity_poly.pdbx_strand_id
1 'polypeptide(L)'
;MRRSLVLVCAVALVMLFACAKKMLPPNPDRFAPRLQGVETKTRSQITLVFDEEINGAKLRPDSFLVTGPSGETLALRGASLGGDMREVQLWTPIQEVKLYEVRGVVADRTGNQARFRARFRGSSMQDTIAPRVASVEPAPGATRQKLGVRIRVKFSEPVDTSVVVRSMFVPLGYDTLFKRSWSTDWQTLNFARLDTVPGGANIYFMVQPGARDLEGNRAQAPAFTYFTSDTILDAVAVKGRALGIGALKTGAVFFTESAAVRVITDSLQPPRTESLPVRTTGLAPILADGSFATRLRKGEYEVIAAADTNGDGLAELVSTPVRFNTELESLSLSLLPEPLPQHLDAYRR
;
A
#
# COMPACT_ATOMS: atom_id res chain seq x y z
N MET A 1 33.33 -19.17 -79.33
CA MET A 1 34.21 -20.20 -78.70
C MET A 1 33.45 -20.86 -77.55
N ARG A 2 33.53 -22.19 -77.50
CA ARG A 2 33.18 -23.19 -76.45
C ARG A 2 32.64 -22.64 -75.11
N ARG A 3 31.41 -23.01 -74.70
CA ARG A 3 30.99 -24.21 -73.92
C ARG A 3 31.64 -24.32 -72.53
N SER A 4 30.80 -24.33 -71.49
CA SER A 4 30.82 -25.20 -70.27
C SER A 4 29.77 -24.64 -69.29
N LEU A 5 28.53 -25.13 -69.23
CA LEU A 5 28.05 -26.35 -68.55
C LEU A 5 28.34 -26.38 -67.04
N VAL A 6 27.35 -25.98 -66.23
CA VAL A 6 27.12 -26.55 -64.89
C VAL A 6 25.63 -26.84 -64.77
N LEU A 7 25.34 -28.12 -64.56
CA LEU A 7 24.02 -28.74 -64.41
C LEU A 7 23.94 -29.22 -62.96
N VAL A 8 22.98 -28.77 -62.13
CA VAL A 8 22.49 -29.55 -60.98
C VAL A 8 21.02 -29.24 -60.68
N CYS A 9 20.20 -30.30 -60.81
CA CYS A 9 18.99 -30.71 -60.08
C CYS A 9 18.36 -29.73 -59.06
N ALA A 10 17.11 -29.32 -59.24
CA ALA A 10 15.84 -30.04 -59.00
C ALA A 10 15.32 -29.94 -57.56
N VAL A 11 14.17 -29.26 -57.37
CA VAL A 11 13.08 -29.68 -56.46
C VAL A 11 11.77 -29.10 -57.01
N ALA A 12 10.88 -29.97 -57.47
CA ALA A 12 9.49 -29.59 -57.75
C ALA A 12 8.78 -29.40 -56.41
N LEU A 13 8.40 -28.16 -56.11
CA LEU A 13 7.66 -27.80 -54.91
C LEU A 13 6.19 -28.21 -55.08
N VAL A 14 5.83 -29.41 -54.64
CA VAL A 14 4.43 -29.84 -54.51
C VAL A 14 3.81 -29.08 -53.34
N MET A 15 3.02 -28.05 -53.64
CA MET A 15 2.18 -27.34 -52.67
C MET A 15 1.08 -28.26 -52.17
N LEU A 16 1.33 -28.98 -51.08
CA LEU A 16 0.30 -29.61 -50.27
C LEU A 16 -0.56 -28.51 -49.64
N PHE A 17 -1.78 -28.33 -50.14
CA PHE A 17 -2.84 -27.59 -49.47
C PHE A 17 -3.18 -28.31 -48.16
N ALA A 18 -2.46 -27.98 -47.10
CA ALA A 18 -2.88 -28.29 -45.74
C ALA A 18 -4.14 -27.47 -45.46
N CYS A 19 -5.30 -28.13 -45.57
CA CYS A 19 -6.56 -27.62 -45.07
C CYS A 19 -6.43 -27.47 -43.56
N ALA A 20 -5.93 -26.32 -43.10
CA ALA A 20 -6.04 -25.91 -41.71
C ALA A 20 -7.55 -25.81 -41.43
N LYS A 21 -8.13 -26.87 -40.87
CA LYS A 21 -9.46 -26.79 -40.27
C LYS A 21 -9.39 -25.60 -39.32
N LYS A 22 -10.08 -24.52 -39.71
CA LYS A 22 -10.32 -23.37 -38.85
C LYS A 22 -10.87 -23.94 -37.55
N MET A 23 -10.03 -24.03 -36.53
CA MET A 23 -10.48 -24.45 -35.22
C MET A 23 -11.60 -23.48 -34.88
N LEU A 24 -12.78 -24.02 -34.57
CA LEU A 24 -13.84 -23.21 -33.98
C LEU A 24 -13.17 -22.41 -32.85
N PRO A 25 -13.43 -21.10 -32.73
CA PRO A 25 -12.95 -20.35 -31.57
C PRO A 25 -13.27 -21.18 -30.32
N PRO A 26 -12.38 -21.24 -29.30
CA PRO A 26 -12.72 -21.91 -28.05
C PRO A 26 -14.11 -21.45 -27.66
N ASN A 27 -15.05 -22.40 -27.54
CA ASN A 27 -16.47 -22.07 -27.37
C ASN A 27 -16.56 -21.08 -26.21
N PRO A 28 -16.90 -19.80 -26.47
CA PRO A 28 -16.91 -18.82 -25.41
C PRO A 28 -17.92 -19.32 -24.38
N ASP A 29 -17.52 -19.33 -23.11
CA ASP A 29 -18.42 -19.71 -22.05
C ASP A 29 -19.71 -18.89 -22.17
N ARG A 30 -20.85 -19.57 -22.08
CA ARG A 30 -22.19 -18.97 -22.20
C ARG A 30 -23.02 -19.16 -20.95
N PHE A 31 -22.49 -19.89 -19.96
CA PHE A 31 -23.19 -20.15 -18.72
C PHE A 31 -22.90 -19.00 -17.76
N ALA A 32 -23.95 -18.61 -17.03
CA ALA A 32 -23.82 -17.60 -15.99
C ALA A 32 -23.51 -18.28 -14.66
N PRO A 33 -22.72 -17.64 -13.78
CA PRO A 33 -22.29 -18.24 -12.54
C PRO A 33 -23.47 -18.56 -11.64
N ARG A 34 -23.48 -19.77 -11.08
CA ARG A 34 -24.52 -20.22 -10.14
C ARG A 34 -23.96 -20.28 -8.73
N LEU A 35 -24.68 -19.65 -7.81
CA LEU A 35 -24.36 -19.71 -6.40
C LEU A 35 -24.58 -21.15 -5.89
N GLN A 36 -23.54 -21.77 -5.36
CA GLN A 36 -23.57 -23.08 -4.73
C GLN A 36 -23.88 -23.00 -3.25
N GLY A 37 -23.41 -21.94 -2.57
CA GLY A 37 -23.60 -21.79 -1.14
C GLY A 37 -23.17 -20.43 -0.59
N VAL A 38 -23.54 -20.20 0.67
CA VAL A 38 -23.11 -19.04 1.46
C VAL A 38 -22.55 -19.55 2.78
N GLU A 39 -21.32 -19.17 3.08
CA GLU A 39 -20.62 -19.51 4.32
C GLU A 39 -20.46 -18.26 5.19
N THR A 40 -20.82 -18.36 6.46
CA THR A 40 -20.57 -17.29 7.44
C THR A 40 -19.23 -17.53 8.11
N LYS A 41 -18.20 -16.75 7.74
CA LYS A 41 -16.84 -16.91 8.29
C LYS A 41 -16.73 -16.32 9.70
N THR A 42 -17.17 -15.08 9.86
CA THR A 42 -17.20 -14.36 11.15
C THR A 42 -18.53 -13.61 11.26
N ARG A 43 -18.75 -12.93 12.39
CA ARG A 43 -19.90 -12.04 12.59
C ARG A 43 -19.85 -10.79 11.70
N SER A 44 -18.79 -10.57 10.94
CA SER A 44 -18.64 -9.43 10.03
C SER A 44 -18.25 -9.82 8.61
N GLN A 45 -18.22 -11.13 8.29
CA GLN A 45 -17.79 -11.62 6.99
C GLN A 45 -18.57 -12.86 6.55
N ILE A 46 -19.04 -12.85 5.30
CA ILE A 46 -19.60 -14.01 4.61
C ILE A 46 -18.83 -14.29 3.31
N THR A 47 -18.84 -15.54 2.86
CA THR A 47 -18.28 -15.97 1.58
C THR A 47 -19.40 -16.58 0.74
N LEU A 48 -19.55 -16.09 -0.48
CA LEU A 48 -20.42 -16.66 -1.50
C LEU A 48 -19.57 -17.60 -2.36
N VAL A 49 -20.01 -18.84 -2.56
CA VAL A 49 -19.30 -19.85 -3.36
C VAL A 49 -20.07 -20.08 -4.65
N PHE A 50 -19.42 -19.90 -5.80
CA PHE A 50 -19.99 -20.10 -7.14
C PHE A 50 -19.40 -21.35 -7.82
N ASP A 51 -20.07 -21.85 -8.85
CA ASP A 51 -19.60 -23.00 -9.63
C ASP A 51 -18.51 -22.67 -10.67
N GLU A 52 -18.24 -21.38 -10.90
CA GLU A 52 -17.26 -20.88 -11.87
C GLU A 52 -16.60 -19.58 -11.39
N GLU A 53 -15.54 -19.15 -12.08
CA GLU A 53 -14.73 -17.99 -11.69
C GLU A 53 -15.47 -16.66 -11.91
N ILE A 54 -15.49 -15.82 -10.88
CA ILE A 54 -16.10 -14.50 -10.89
C ILE A 54 -15.11 -13.44 -11.36
N ASN A 55 -15.59 -12.47 -12.13
CA ASN A 55 -14.82 -11.31 -12.52
C ASN A 55 -14.74 -10.29 -11.38
N GLY A 56 -13.66 -10.40 -10.58
CA GLY A 56 -13.37 -9.50 -9.47
C GLY A 56 -13.34 -8.01 -9.83
N ALA A 57 -12.99 -7.65 -11.07
CA ALA A 57 -12.93 -6.24 -11.49
C ALA A 57 -14.31 -5.55 -11.52
N LYS A 58 -15.39 -6.33 -11.60
CA LYS A 58 -16.78 -5.84 -11.59
C LYS A 58 -17.44 -5.91 -10.20
N LEU A 59 -16.77 -6.47 -9.20
CA LEU A 59 -17.34 -6.55 -7.85
C LEU A 59 -17.39 -5.18 -7.20
N ARG A 60 -18.57 -4.80 -6.73
CA ARG A 60 -18.80 -3.58 -5.96
C ARG A 60 -19.74 -3.91 -4.80
N PRO A 61 -19.54 -3.34 -3.60
CA PRO A 61 -20.42 -3.61 -2.45
C PRO A 61 -21.90 -3.31 -2.72
N ASP A 62 -22.20 -2.28 -3.51
CA ASP A 62 -23.55 -1.87 -3.92
C ASP A 62 -24.23 -2.83 -4.91
N SER A 63 -23.48 -3.78 -5.50
CA SER A 63 -24.03 -4.85 -6.34
C SER A 63 -24.74 -5.94 -5.53
N PHE A 64 -24.67 -5.84 -4.21
CA PHE A 64 -25.21 -6.80 -3.27
C PHE A 64 -26.07 -6.10 -2.22
N LEU A 65 -27.05 -6.82 -1.70
CA LEU A 65 -27.90 -6.38 -0.61
C LEU A 65 -28.04 -7.52 0.39
N VAL A 66 -27.79 -7.21 1.66
CA VAL A 66 -28.02 -8.14 2.77
C VAL A 66 -29.12 -7.57 3.66
N THR A 67 -30.21 -8.32 3.81
CA THR A 67 -31.37 -7.92 4.63
C THR A 67 -31.64 -8.92 5.74
N GLY A 68 -31.93 -8.43 6.95
CA GLY A 68 -32.34 -9.24 8.08
C GLY A 68 -33.85 -9.53 8.09
N PRO A 69 -34.31 -10.32 9.07
CA PRO A 69 -35.68 -10.81 9.13
C PRO A 69 -36.70 -9.71 9.47
N SER A 70 -36.25 -8.58 10.04
CA SER A 70 -37.10 -7.43 10.36
C SER A 70 -37.07 -6.36 9.25
N GLY A 71 -36.44 -6.66 8.11
CA GLY A 71 -36.31 -5.74 6.97
C GLY A 71 -35.13 -4.76 7.09
N GLU A 72 -34.33 -4.87 8.15
CA GLU A 72 -33.09 -4.10 8.29
C GLU A 72 -32.08 -4.47 7.20
N THR A 73 -31.29 -3.52 6.73
CA THR A 73 -30.24 -3.75 5.73
C THR A 73 -28.87 -3.65 6.37
N LEU A 74 -28.01 -4.63 6.10
CA LEU A 74 -26.59 -4.57 6.42
C LEU A 74 -25.86 -3.88 5.27
N ALA A 75 -25.50 -2.61 5.46
CA ALA A 75 -24.76 -1.84 4.47
C ALA A 75 -23.36 -2.44 4.29
N LEU A 76 -23.16 -3.15 3.17
CA LEU A 76 -21.90 -3.83 2.91
C LEU A 76 -20.74 -2.85 2.90
N ARG A 77 -19.68 -3.29 3.56
CA ARG A 77 -18.44 -2.58 3.73
C ARG A 77 -17.51 -2.90 2.56
N GLY A 78 -17.38 -4.17 2.17
CA GLY A 78 -16.51 -4.56 1.08
C GLY A 78 -17.07 -5.71 0.26
N ALA A 79 -16.57 -5.85 -0.96
CA ALA A 79 -16.75 -7.02 -1.80
C ALA A 79 -15.47 -7.30 -2.58
N SER A 80 -14.94 -8.52 -2.51
CA SER A 80 -13.74 -8.92 -3.25
C SER A 80 -13.73 -10.41 -3.55
N LEU A 81 -12.79 -10.86 -4.38
CA LEU A 81 -12.56 -12.30 -4.57
C LEU A 81 -11.83 -12.89 -3.35
N GLY A 82 -12.14 -14.13 -3.03
CA GLY A 82 -11.36 -14.95 -2.12
C GLY A 82 -10.04 -15.41 -2.73
N GLY A 83 -9.38 -16.36 -2.06
CA GLY A 83 -8.19 -17.03 -2.61
C GLY A 83 -8.52 -17.89 -3.83
N ASP A 84 -9.71 -18.50 -3.83
CA ASP A 84 -10.34 -19.08 -5.00
C ASP A 84 -11.17 -18.01 -5.72
N MET A 85 -11.00 -17.88 -7.03
CA MET A 85 -11.72 -16.91 -7.86
C MET A 85 -13.21 -17.25 -8.02
N ARG A 86 -13.66 -18.40 -7.52
CA ARG A 86 -15.07 -18.78 -7.37
C ARG A 86 -15.71 -18.29 -6.08
N GLU A 87 -14.89 -17.80 -5.15
CA GLU A 87 -15.34 -17.27 -3.88
C GLU A 87 -15.45 -15.74 -3.94
N VAL A 88 -16.59 -15.20 -3.51
CA VAL A 88 -16.77 -13.77 -3.30
C VAL A 88 -16.92 -13.52 -1.81
N GLN A 89 -15.97 -12.78 -1.24
CA GLN A 89 -16.00 -12.36 0.16
C GLN A 89 -16.76 -11.04 0.27
N LEU A 90 -17.72 -10.99 1.20
CA LEU A 90 -18.48 -9.79 1.53
C LEU A 90 -18.28 -9.44 3.01
N TRP A 91 -18.00 -8.17 3.27
CA TRP A 91 -17.86 -7.64 4.63
C TRP A 91 -19.13 -6.91 5.02
N THR A 92 -19.72 -7.34 6.12
CA THR A 92 -20.94 -6.77 6.68
C THR A 92 -20.63 -5.98 7.95
N PRO A 93 -21.51 -5.09 8.40
CA PRO A 93 -21.62 -4.76 9.81
C PRO A 93 -21.80 -6.02 10.67
N ILE A 94 -21.59 -5.90 11.98
CA ILE A 94 -21.75 -7.02 12.92
C ILE A 94 -23.15 -7.64 12.77
N GLN A 95 -23.16 -8.95 12.53
CA GLN A 95 -24.33 -9.79 12.37
C GLN A 95 -24.74 -10.35 13.73
N GLU A 96 -26.03 -10.30 14.04
CA GLU A 96 -26.61 -11.14 15.08
C GLU A 96 -26.81 -12.59 14.59
N VAL A 97 -26.95 -13.55 15.51
CA VAL A 97 -27.17 -14.98 15.19
C VAL A 97 -28.63 -15.24 14.76
N LYS A 98 -29.01 -14.68 13.61
CA LYS A 98 -30.34 -14.81 13.00
C LYS A 98 -30.24 -15.05 11.48
N LEU A 99 -31.38 -15.32 10.85
CA LEU A 99 -31.45 -15.62 9.42
C LEU A 99 -31.50 -14.34 8.59
N TYR A 100 -30.52 -14.15 7.72
CA TYR A 100 -30.46 -13.07 6.75
C TYR A 100 -30.70 -13.60 5.34
N GLU A 101 -31.05 -12.69 4.44
CA GLU A 101 -31.06 -12.91 3.00
C GLU A 101 -29.97 -12.07 2.34
N VAL A 102 -29.16 -12.69 1.48
CA VAL A 102 -28.24 -12.00 0.59
C VAL A 102 -28.74 -12.15 -0.84
N ARG A 103 -28.73 -11.05 -1.59
CA ARG A 103 -29.02 -11.03 -3.02
C ARG A 103 -28.07 -10.10 -3.75
N GLY A 104 -27.81 -10.36 -5.01
CA GLY A 104 -26.92 -9.51 -5.78
C GLY A 104 -26.79 -9.91 -7.23
N VAL A 105 -25.88 -9.23 -7.91
CA VAL A 105 -25.50 -9.51 -9.30
C VAL A 105 -23.99 -9.72 -9.36
N VAL A 106 -23.58 -10.80 -10.02
CA VAL A 106 -22.18 -11.08 -10.34
C VAL A 106 -22.03 -11.33 -11.83
N ALA A 107 -20.80 -11.24 -12.33
CA ALA A 107 -20.46 -11.62 -13.69
C ALA A 107 -19.22 -12.51 -13.67
N ASP A 108 -19.17 -13.49 -14.55
CA ASP A 108 -17.97 -14.27 -14.79
C ASP A 108 -16.94 -13.47 -15.62
N ARG A 109 -15.82 -14.11 -15.95
CA ARG A 109 -14.75 -13.52 -16.75
C ARG A 109 -15.12 -13.27 -18.21
N THR A 110 -16.09 -14.01 -18.76
CA THR A 110 -16.53 -13.84 -20.15
C THR A 110 -17.66 -12.83 -20.31
N GLY A 111 -18.25 -12.38 -19.19
CA GLY A 111 -19.26 -11.33 -19.13
C GLY A 111 -20.69 -11.82 -18.90
N ASN A 112 -20.91 -13.12 -18.72
CA ASN A 112 -22.18 -13.72 -18.36
C ASN A 112 -22.57 -13.26 -16.95
N GLN A 113 -23.71 -12.56 -16.86
CA GLN A 113 -24.22 -12.02 -15.60
C GLN A 113 -25.23 -12.97 -14.96
N ALA A 114 -25.14 -13.14 -13.65
CA ALA A 114 -26.11 -13.87 -12.85
C ALA A 114 -26.69 -13.01 -11.74
N ARG A 115 -28.01 -13.10 -11.53
CA ARG A 115 -28.67 -12.63 -10.31
C ARG A 115 -28.86 -13.82 -9.39
N PHE A 116 -28.60 -13.64 -8.11
CA PHE A 116 -28.80 -14.69 -7.12
C PHE A 116 -29.51 -14.14 -5.88
N ARG A 117 -30.06 -15.07 -5.10
CA ARG A 117 -30.59 -14.85 -3.76
C ARG A 117 -30.34 -16.11 -2.94
N ALA A 118 -29.88 -15.95 -1.70
CA ALA A 118 -29.69 -17.03 -0.76
C ALA A 118 -29.96 -16.55 0.66
N ARG A 119 -30.15 -17.51 1.56
CA ARG A 119 -30.24 -17.23 3.00
C ARG A 119 -29.01 -17.76 3.70
N PHE A 120 -28.61 -17.07 4.75
CA PHE A 120 -27.52 -17.50 5.61
C PHE A 120 -27.84 -17.15 7.07
N ARG A 121 -27.23 -17.86 8.01
CA ARG A 121 -27.34 -17.56 9.43
C ARG A 121 -26.13 -16.74 9.86
N GLY A 122 -26.35 -15.60 10.51
CA GLY A 122 -25.27 -14.81 11.09
C GLY A 122 -24.51 -15.59 12.18
N SER A 123 -23.28 -15.18 12.44
CA SER A 123 -22.38 -15.83 13.40
C SER A 123 -22.12 -14.93 14.60
N SER A 124 -21.73 -15.53 15.74
CA SER A 124 -21.18 -14.81 16.90
C SER A 124 -19.64 -14.85 16.93
N MET A 125 -19.02 -15.57 16.00
CA MET A 125 -17.57 -15.71 15.90
C MET A 125 -16.92 -14.37 15.53
N GLN A 126 -16.03 -13.87 16.36
CA GLN A 126 -15.33 -12.61 16.11
C GLN A 126 -14.11 -12.85 15.24
N ASP A 127 -13.79 -11.89 14.36
CA ASP A 127 -12.45 -11.83 13.83
C ASP A 127 -11.49 -11.36 14.92
N THR A 128 -10.37 -12.07 15.07
CA THR A 128 -9.31 -11.74 16.05
C THR A 128 -7.96 -11.53 15.36
N ILE A 129 -7.92 -11.67 14.03
CA ILE A 129 -6.71 -11.49 13.25
C ILE A 129 -6.63 -10.02 12.87
N ALA A 130 -5.51 -9.39 13.20
CA ALA A 130 -5.28 -8.01 12.81
C ALA A 130 -4.83 -7.89 11.35
N PRO A 131 -5.23 -6.81 10.65
CA PRO A 131 -4.75 -6.54 9.31
C PRO A 131 -3.23 -6.38 9.30
N ARG A 132 -2.59 -6.90 8.25
CA ARG A 132 -1.14 -6.79 8.03
C ARG A 132 -0.89 -6.02 6.75
N VAL A 133 0.18 -5.24 6.70
CA VAL A 133 0.65 -4.64 5.44
C VAL A 133 1.18 -5.77 4.56
N ALA A 134 0.43 -6.11 3.51
CA ALA A 134 0.76 -7.19 2.57
C ALA A 134 1.75 -6.72 1.50
N SER A 135 1.65 -5.47 1.03
CA SER A 135 2.62 -4.89 0.12
C SER A 135 2.61 -3.36 0.14
N VAL A 136 3.75 -2.77 -0.22
CA VAL A 136 3.90 -1.33 -0.45
C VAL A 136 4.57 -1.12 -1.80
N GLU A 137 3.97 -0.29 -2.63
CA GLU A 137 4.50 0.12 -3.92
C GLU A 137 4.60 1.66 -3.98
N PRO A 138 5.61 2.25 -4.63
CA PRO A 138 6.78 1.59 -5.20
C PRO A 138 7.58 0.82 -4.15
N ALA A 139 8.30 -0.21 -4.58
CA ALA A 139 9.19 -0.95 -3.68
C ALA A 139 10.27 0.01 -3.12
N PRO A 140 10.74 -0.19 -1.88
CA PRO A 140 11.80 0.63 -1.31
C PRO A 140 13.04 0.67 -2.22
N GLY A 141 13.49 1.88 -2.54
CA GLY A 141 14.61 2.16 -3.45
C GLY A 141 14.23 2.28 -4.93
N ALA A 142 12.94 2.29 -5.27
CA ALA A 142 12.51 2.50 -6.65
C ALA A 142 13.04 3.83 -7.23
N THR A 143 13.47 3.78 -8.48
CA THR A 143 13.93 4.94 -9.25
C THR A 143 12.95 5.28 -10.37
N ARG A 144 13.19 6.39 -11.08
CA ARG A 144 12.42 6.83 -12.25
C ARG A 144 10.94 7.05 -11.97
N GLN A 145 10.57 7.34 -10.72
CA GLN A 145 9.20 7.67 -10.31
C GLN A 145 8.89 9.14 -10.61
N LYS A 146 8.94 9.54 -11.89
CA LYS A 146 8.82 10.95 -12.29
C LYS A 146 7.41 11.36 -12.67
N LEU A 147 6.69 10.53 -13.42
CA LEU A 147 5.37 10.86 -13.97
C LEU A 147 4.32 9.83 -13.51
N GLY A 148 3.13 10.30 -13.14
CA GLY A 148 2.01 9.41 -12.81
C GLY A 148 2.28 8.49 -11.61
N VAL A 149 3.05 8.98 -10.64
CA VAL A 149 3.48 8.20 -9.47
C VAL A 149 2.28 7.78 -8.65
N ARG A 150 2.22 6.47 -8.35
CA ARG A 150 1.20 5.89 -7.50
C ARG A 150 1.87 5.15 -6.36
N ILE A 151 1.50 5.50 -5.15
CA ILE A 151 1.86 4.75 -3.95
C ILE A 151 0.65 3.92 -3.54
N ARG A 152 0.86 2.61 -3.36
CA ARG A 152 -0.18 1.66 -2.97
C ARG A 152 0.26 0.93 -1.72
N VAL A 153 -0.57 0.97 -0.69
CA VAL A 153 -0.41 0.16 0.52
C VAL A 153 -1.56 -0.83 0.54
N LYS A 154 -1.25 -2.11 0.34
CA LYS A 154 -2.24 -3.19 0.39
C LYS A 154 -2.18 -3.88 1.74
N PHE A 155 -3.33 -4.06 2.37
CA PHE A 155 -3.53 -4.82 3.60
C PHE A 155 -3.94 -6.27 3.28
N SER A 156 -3.77 -7.17 4.24
CA SER A 156 -4.16 -8.59 4.13
C SER A 156 -5.66 -8.82 4.10
N GLU A 157 -6.42 -7.85 4.60
CA GLU A 157 -7.87 -7.86 4.72
C GLU A 157 -8.40 -6.41 4.67
N PRO A 158 -9.71 -6.21 4.49
CA PRO A 158 -10.28 -4.87 4.46
C PRO A 158 -10.17 -4.17 5.81
N VAL A 159 -9.87 -2.89 5.76
CA VAL A 159 -9.81 -2.04 6.94
C VAL A 159 -11.02 -1.10 7.01
N ASP A 160 -11.36 -0.63 8.20
CA ASP A 160 -12.36 0.40 8.41
C ASP A 160 -11.87 1.74 7.84
N THR A 161 -12.38 2.07 6.65
CA THR A 161 -12.02 3.29 5.93
C THR A 161 -12.65 4.55 6.52
N SER A 162 -13.56 4.42 7.49
CA SER A 162 -14.11 5.58 8.22
C SER A 162 -13.12 6.14 9.23
N VAL A 163 -12.14 5.33 9.66
CA VAL A 163 -11.04 5.76 10.51
C VAL A 163 -9.90 6.29 9.65
N VAL A 164 -9.46 7.51 9.93
CA VAL A 164 -8.33 8.10 9.21
C VAL A 164 -7.05 7.35 9.55
N VAL A 165 -6.58 6.56 8.60
CA VAL A 165 -5.20 6.02 8.64
C VAL A 165 -4.22 7.18 8.49
N ARG A 166 -3.30 7.33 9.44
CA ARG A 166 -2.28 8.39 9.45
C ARG A 166 -1.14 8.06 8.52
N SER A 167 -0.68 9.05 7.76
CA SER A 167 0.42 8.92 6.82
C SER A 167 1.21 10.21 6.72
N MET A 168 2.48 10.12 6.35
CA MET A 168 3.35 11.28 6.15
C MET A 168 4.33 11.05 5.00
N PHE A 169 4.72 12.14 4.35
CA PHE A 169 5.84 12.21 3.43
C PHE A 169 7.03 12.94 4.04
N VAL A 170 8.23 12.54 3.63
CA VAL A 170 9.44 13.32 3.85
C VAL A 170 10.15 13.45 2.51
N PRO A 171 10.50 14.66 2.04
CA PRO A 171 10.26 15.97 2.67
C PRO A 171 8.78 16.39 2.80
N LEU A 172 8.48 17.29 3.75
CA LEU A 172 7.12 17.76 4.08
C LEU A 172 6.34 18.32 2.86
N GLY A 173 7.05 18.93 1.90
CA GLY A 173 6.42 19.51 0.71
C GLY A 173 5.66 18.51 -0.18
N TYR A 174 5.78 17.20 0.07
CA TYR A 174 5.06 16.16 -0.67
C TYR A 174 3.70 15.78 -0.06
N ASP A 175 3.38 16.19 1.18
CA ASP A 175 2.14 15.80 1.87
C ASP A 175 0.86 16.19 1.10
N THR A 176 0.90 17.30 0.37
CA THR A 176 -0.26 17.84 -0.36
C THR A 176 -0.27 17.47 -1.85
N LEU A 177 0.76 16.78 -2.35
CA LEU A 177 0.93 16.53 -3.79
C LEU A 177 0.26 15.23 -4.26
N PHE A 178 -0.16 14.36 -3.35
CA PHE A 178 -0.77 13.08 -3.67
C PHE A 178 -2.24 13.04 -3.26
N LYS A 179 -3.11 12.67 -4.20
CA LYS A 179 -4.53 12.44 -3.91
C LYS A 179 -4.71 11.07 -3.27
N ARG A 180 -5.27 11.06 -2.06
CA ARG A 180 -5.61 9.85 -1.30
C ARG A 180 -6.94 9.25 -1.77
N SER A 181 -7.02 7.92 -1.85
CA SER A 181 -8.26 7.17 -2.12
C SER A 181 -8.16 5.72 -1.64
N TRP A 182 -9.30 5.05 -1.45
CA TRP A 182 -9.36 3.60 -1.17
C TRP A 182 -9.81 2.84 -2.40
N SER A 183 -9.27 1.63 -2.61
CA SER A 183 -9.83 0.66 -3.56
C SER A 183 -11.22 0.20 -3.12
N THR A 184 -12.03 -0.32 -4.04
CA THR A 184 -13.43 -0.72 -3.75
C THR A 184 -13.56 -1.94 -2.82
N ASP A 185 -12.48 -2.71 -2.68
CA ASP A 185 -12.37 -3.82 -1.73
C ASP A 185 -11.88 -3.37 -0.33
N TRP A 186 -11.55 -2.08 -0.16
CA TRP A 186 -11.04 -1.47 1.07
C TRP A 186 -9.76 -2.10 1.63
N GLN A 187 -9.04 -2.84 0.80
CA GLN A 187 -7.74 -3.42 1.15
C GLN A 187 -6.57 -2.54 0.73
N THR A 188 -6.77 -1.61 -0.22
CA THR A 188 -5.67 -0.83 -0.78
C THR A 188 -5.87 0.67 -0.57
N LEU A 189 -4.97 1.26 0.21
CA LEU A 189 -4.84 2.71 0.33
C LEU A 189 -3.95 3.23 -0.81
N ASN A 190 -4.51 4.11 -1.63
CA ASN A 190 -3.87 4.65 -2.82
C ASN A 190 -3.55 6.13 -2.63
N PHE A 191 -2.35 6.53 -3.04
CA PHE A 191 -1.92 7.92 -3.18
C PHE A 191 -1.46 8.12 -4.62
N ALA A 192 -2.15 8.98 -5.37
CA ALA A 192 -1.86 9.20 -6.78
C ALA A 192 -1.49 10.66 -7.04
N ARG A 193 -0.39 10.86 -7.76
CA ARG A 193 -0.02 12.15 -8.36
C ARG A 193 0.07 11.95 -9.87
N LEU A 194 -0.73 12.70 -10.62
CA LEU A 194 -0.70 12.63 -12.09
C LEU A 194 0.39 13.53 -12.68
N ASP A 195 0.71 14.62 -11.98
CA ASP A 195 1.76 15.56 -12.37
C ASP A 195 3.16 15.02 -12.15
N THR A 196 4.13 15.75 -12.69
CA THR A 196 5.55 15.44 -12.53
C THR A 196 6.00 15.67 -11.09
N VAL A 197 6.68 14.69 -10.52
CA VAL A 197 7.45 14.82 -9.28
C VAL A 197 8.79 15.50 -9.60
N PRO A 198 9.16 16.60 -8.90
CA PRO A 198 10.45 17.26 -9.12
C PRO A 198 11.63 16.28 -8.98
N GLY A 199 12.68 16.53 -9.77
CA GLY A 199 13.95 15.79 -9.66
C GLY A 199 14.72 16.14 -8.39
N GLY A 200 15.71 15.32 -8.03
CA GLY A 200 16.70 15.65 -7.01
C GLY A 200 16.31 15.31 -5.56
N ALA A 201 15.13 14.75 -5.30
CA ALA A 201 14.71 14.37 -3.95
C ALA A 201 14.58 12.85 -3.79
N ASN A 202 15.14 12.32 -2.69
CA ASN A 202 14.71 11.03 -2.16
C ASN A 202 13.40 11.29 -1.38
N ILE A 203 12.34 10.60 -1.75
CA ILE A 203 11.01 10.76 -1.15
C ILE A 203 10.75 9.54 -0.29
N TYR A 204 10.36 9.76 0.95
CA TYR A 204 9.97 8.74 1.91
C TYR A 204 8.49 8.87 2.15
N PHE A 205 7.81 7.74 2.25
CA PHE A 205 6.40 7.66 2.57
C PHE A 205 6.18 6.62 3.66
N MET A 206 5.43 7.01 4.68
CA MET A 206 5.08 6.12 5.78
C MET A 206 3.59 6.21 6.09
N VAL A 207 2.94 5.06 6.19
CA VAL A 207 1.68 4.88 6.91
C VAL A 207 2.01 4.34 8.30
N GLN A 208 1.52 5.03 9.33
CA GLN A 208 1.73 4.59 10.71
C GLN A 208 0.93 3.31 10.98
N PRO A 209 1.38 2.46 11.92
CA PRO A 209 0.56 1.38 12.48
C PRO A 209 -0.79 1.92 12.99
N GLY A 210 -1.77 1.03 13.15
CA GLY A 210 -3.05 1.34 13.78
C GLY A 210 -4.26 1.36 12.84
N ALA A 211 -4.09 1.09 11.54
CA ALA A 211 -5.22 0.74 10.67
C ALA A 211 -6.00 -0.43 11.29
N ARG A 212 -7.33 -0.35 11.33
CA ARG A 212 -8.17 -1.34 12.02
C ARG A 212 -9.10 -2.04 11.06
N ASP A 213 -9.39 -3.31 11.31
CA ASP A 213 -10.49 -3.99 10.64
C ASP A 213 -11.85 -3.55 11.22
N LEU A 214 -12.93 -4.21 10.79
CA LEU A 214 -14.29 -3.94 11.24
C LEU A 214 -14.59 -4.46 12.67
N GLU A 215 -13.73 -5.30 13.24
CA GLU A 215 -13.81 -5.81 14.61
C GLU A 215 -12.92 -5.02 15.59
N GLY A 216 -12.12 -4.09 15.07
CA GLY A 216 -11.23 -3.21 15.84
C GLY A 216 -9.82 -3.75 16.04
N ASN A 217 -9.45 -4.89 15.42
CA ASN A 217 -8.10 -5.42 15.47
C ASN A 217 -7.15 -4.47 14.71
N ARG A 218 -6.00 -4.13 15.31
CA ARG A 218 -5.11 -3.07 14.82
C ARG A 218 -3.87 -3.63 14.13
N ALA A 219 -3.57 -3.14 12.93
CA ALA A 219 -2.30 -3.35 12.25
C ALA A 219 -1.13 -2.85 13.11
N GLN A 220 -0.14 -3.71 13.34
CA GLN A 220 1.00 -3.43 14.23
C GLN A 220 2.22 -2.90 13.49
N ALA A 221 2.38 -3.23 12.21
CA ALA A 221 3.51 -2.81 11.41
C ALA A 221 3.19 -1.56 10.58
N PRO A 222 4.15 -0.62 10.42
CA PRO A 222 3.98 0.50 9.50
C PRO A 222 4.05 0.00 8.05
N ALA A 223 3.47 0.77 7.13
CA ALA A 223 3.80 0.65 5.72
C ALA A 223 4.85 1.71 5.39
N PHE A 224 5.97 1.31 4.80
CA PHE A 224 7.08 2.24 4.53
C PHE A 224 7.69 1.98 3.17
N THR A 225 8.00 3.06 2.45
CA THR A 225 8.81 3.01 1.23
C THR A 225 9.60 4.30 1.07
N TYR A 226 10.63 4.22 0.24
CA TYR A 226 11.36 5.37 -0.26
C TYR A 226 11.64 5.18 -1.74
N PHE A 227 11.64 6.27 -2.51
CA PHE A 227 11.85 6.24 -3.95
C PHE A 227 12.39 7.58 -4.44
N THR A 228 12.82 7.62 -5.70
CA THR A 228 13.25 8.85 -6.36
C THR A 228 12.65 8.98 -7.75
N SER A 229 12.42 10.23 -8.17
CA SER A 229 12.07 10.58 -9.55
C SER A 229 13.28 10.47 -10.50
N ASP A 230 14.50 10.49 -9.95
CA ASP A 230 15.75 10.42 -10.70
C ASP A 230 16.06 8.99 -11.19
N THR A 231 17.02 8.88 -12.09
CA THR A 231 17.47 7.58 -12.63
C THR A 231 18.31 6.77 -11.65
N ILE A 232 18.87 7.44 -10.64
CA ILE A 232 19.75 6.86 -9.63
C ILE A 232 19.24 7.32 -8.27
N LEU A 233 19.12 6.37 -7.35
CA LEU A 233 18.93 6.68 -5.94
C LEU A 233 20.31 7.00 -5.33
N ASP A 234 20.59 8.27 -5.15
CA ASP A 234 21.77 8.72 -4.41
C ASP A 234 21.51 8.57 -2.91
N ALA A 235 21.88 7.40 -2.36
CA ALA A 235 21.70 7.13 -0.95
C ALA A 235 22.60 5.99 -0.42
N VAL A 236 23.04 6.11 0.83
CA VAL A 236 23.76 5.10 1.61
C VAL A 236 22.87 4.49 2.69
N ALA A 237 23.15 3.25 3.07
CA ALA A 237 22.38 2.55 4.10
C ALA A 237 22.70 3.08 5.49
N VAL A 238 21.66 3.30 6.28
CA VAL A 238 21.75 3.70 7.69
C VAL A 238 20.83 2.79 8.49
N LYS A 239 21.34 2.26 9.60
CA LYS A 239 20.58 1.43 10.54
C LYS A 239 20.80 1.93 11.96
N GLY A 240 19.99 1.46 12.89
CA GLY A 240 20.18 1.84 14.28
C GLY A 240 19.14 1.27 15.21
N ARG A 241 19.19 1.74 16.45
CA ARG A 241 18.24 1.36 17.49
C ARG A 241 17.77 2.58 18.27
N ALA A 242 16.47 2.67 18.48
CA ALA A 242 15.84 3.54 19.44
C ALA A 242 15.65 2.77 20.76
N LEU A 243 16.16 3.32 21.85
CA LEU A 243 16.15 2.72 23.18
C LEU A 243 15.24 3.56 24.07
N GLY A 244 14.06 3.05 24.39
CA GLY A 244 13.09 3.71 25.25
C GLY A 244 12.68 2.83 26.43
N ILE A 245 11.89 3.41 27.33
CA ILE A 245 11.23 2.67 28.40
C ILE A 245 10.06 1.86 27.82
N GLY A 246 10.04 0.54 28.06
CA GLY A 246 8.98 -0.34 27.59
C GLY A 246 9.05 -0.69 26.10
N ALA A 247 7.98 -1.32 25.60
CA ALA A 247 7.87 -1.70 24.19
C ALA A 247 7.44 -0.50 23.33
N LEU A 248 8.14 -0.28 22.22
CA LEU A 248 7.77 0.74 21.24
C LEU A 248 6.72 0.16 20.31
N LYS A 249 5.54 0.79 20.18
CA LYS A 249 4.48 0.30 19.27
C LYS A 249 4.62 0.90 17.88
N THR A 250 4.75 2.21 17.82
CA THR A 250 4.94 2.98 16.59
C THR A 250 5.96 4.07 16.85
N GLY A 251 6.71 4.45 15.82
CA GLY A 251 7.68 5.53 15.94
C GLY A 251 8.37 5.80 14.62
N ALA A 252 9.10 6.90 14.59
CA ALA A 252 9.87 7.32 13.45
C ALA A 252 11.16 8.01 13.87
N VAL A 253 12.17 7.86 13.04
CA VAL A 253 13.42 8.61 13.10
C VAL A 253 13.41 9.61 11.96
N PHE A 254 13.62 10.88 12.29
CA PHE A 254 13.64 12.01 11.38
C PHE A 254 15.08 12.48 11.21
N PHE A 255 15.54 12.55 9.97
CA PHE A 255 16.87 12.99 9.61
C PHE A 255 16.76 14.36 8.97
N THR A 256 17.24 15.36 9.69
CA THR A 256 17.21 16.76 9.27
C THR A 256 18.60 17.19 8.87
N GLU A 257 18.76 17.68 7.64
CA GLU A 257 20.08 18.15 7.18
C GLU A 257 20.60 19.23 8.11
N SER A 258 21.87 19.08 8.54
CA SER A 258 22.54 20.12 9.30
C SER A 258 22.50 21.43 8.52
N ALA A 259 22.29 22.55 9.22
CA ALA A 259 22.20 23.87 8.61
C ALA A 259 23.44 24.14 7.73
N ALA A 260 23.24 24.08 6.41
CA ALA A 260 24.23 24.49 5.45
C ALA A 260 24.16 26.01 5.28
N VAL A 261 25.29 26.59 4.93
CA VAL A 261 25.42 28.04 4.81
C VAL A 261 25.94 28.35 3.42
N ARG A 262 25.23 29.22 2.70
CA ARG A 262 25.65 29.69 1.38
C ARG A 262 26.33 31.04 1.52
N VAL A 263 27.56 31.14 1.05
CA VAL A 263 28.24 32.43 0.87
C VAL A 263 27.77 33.03 -0.44
N ILE A 264 27.19 34.22 -0.37
CA ILE A 264 26.81 35.04 -1.53
C ILE A 264 27.90 36.07 -1.72
N THR A 265 28.59 35.96 -2.84
CA THR A 265 29.51 36.97 -3.34
C THR A 265 28.82 37.77 -4.43
N ASP A 266 28.79 39.09 -4.25
CA ASP A 266 28.36 40.05 -5.26
C ASP A 266 29.53 41.00 -5.49
N SER A 267 29.86 41.32 -6.74
CA SER A 267 30.93 42.27 -7.07
C SER A 267 30.72 43.67 -6.48
N LEU A 268 29.48 44.02 -6.10
CA LEU A 268 29.10 45.32 -5.57
C LEU A 268 28.79 45.32 -4.06
N GLN A 269 28.85 44.16 -3.39
CA GLN A 269 28.57 44.05 -1.95
C GLN A 269 29.56 43.09 -1.25
N PRO A 270 29.89 43.34 0.03
CA PRO A 270 30.72 42.41 0.79
C PRO A 270 30.06 41.01 0.85
N PRO A 271 30.88 39.93 0.87
CA PRO A 271 30.36 38.58 0.97
C PRO A 271 29.43 38.45 2.17
N ARG A 272 28.22 37.95 1.91
CA ARG A 272 27.24 37.67 2.97
C ARG A 272 26.96 36.20 3.04
N THR A 273 26.50 35.79 4.20
CA THR A 273 26.35 34.40 4.57
C THR A 273 24.88 34.16 4.83
N GLU A 274 24.22 33.36 3.99
CA GLU A 274 22.82 33.01 4.15
C GLU A 274 22.69 31.58 4.68
N SER A 275 21.94 31.41 5.78
CA SER A 275 21.57 30.08 6.27
C SER A 275 20.58 29.45 5.29
N LEU A 276 20.88 28.24 4.83
CA LEU A 276 19.93 27.45 4.06
C LEU A 276 18.83 26.93 4.99
N PRO A 277 17.60 26.80 4.49
CA PRO A 277 16.51 26.23 5.27
C PRO A 277 16.86 24.80 5.68
N VAL A 278 16.87 24.56 6.99
CA VAL A 278 17.00 23.26 7.61
C VAL A 278 15.72 22.48 7.32
N ARG A 279 15.84 21.29 6.72
CA ARG A 279 14.70 20.48 6.30
C ARG A 279 14.89 19.04 6.73
N THR A 280 13.82 18.40 7.15
CA THR A 280 13.80 16.94 7.26
C THR A 280 13.78 16.35 5.86
N THR A 281 14.83 15.62 5.50
CA THR A 281 15.00 15.00 4.19
C THR A 281 15.12 13.48 4.24
N GLY A 282 15.15 12.89 5.44
CA GLY A 282 15.13 11.44 5.64
C GLY A 282 14.16 10.98 6.71
N LEU A 283 13.68 9.75 6.56
CA LEU A 283 12.74 9.10 7.46
C LEU A 283 13.10 7.61 7.62
N ALA A 284 12.92 7.06 8.82
CA ALA A 284 12.91 5.62 9.05
C ALA A 284 11.80 5.26 10.07
N PRO A 285 10.98 4.23 9.82
CA PRO A 285 10.09 3.72 10.85
C PRO A 285 10.89 3.04 11.96
N ILE A 286 10.43 3.18 13.19
CA ILE A 286 10.91 2.39 14.34
C ILE A 286 10.05 1.13 14.43
N LEU A 287 10.68 -0.04 14.40
CA LEU A 287 10.02 -1.32 14.55
C LEU A 287 9.78 -1.64 16.04
N ALA A 288 8.96 -2.65 16.31
CA ALA A 288 8.56 -3.01 17.67
C ALA A 288 9.73 -3.41 18.59
N ASP A 289 10.82 -3.91 18.01
CA ASP A 289 12.06 -4.23 18.73
C ASP A 289 12.98 -3.01 18.93
N GLY A 290 12.56 -1.83 18.49
CA GLY A 290 13.32 -0.58 18.51
C GLY A 290 14.34 -0.44 17.38
N SER A 291 14.48 -1.42 16.49
CA SER A 291 15.36 -1.26 15.33
C SER A 291 14.75 -0.30 14.30
N PHE A 292 15.63 0.38 13.56
CA PHE A 292 15.25 1.15 12.39
C PHE A 292 16.30 1.00 11.29
N ALA A 293 15.88 1.12 10.04
CA ALA A 293 16.77 1.14 8.89
C ALA A 293 16.17 1.99 7.76
N THR A 294 17.04 2.69 7.03
CA THR A 294 16.66 3.49 5.87
C THR A 294 17.86 3.67 4.94
N ARG A 295 17.68 4.43 3.86
CA ARG A 295 18.78 4.95 3.06
C ARG A 295 18.72 6.47 3.02
N LEU A 296 19.84 7.16 3.15
CA LEU A 296 19.92 8.63 3.16
C LEU A 296 20.95 9.11 2.15
N ARG A 297 20.83 10.35 1.66
CA ARG A 297 21.93 11.00 0.94
C ARG A 297 23.15 11.07 1.86
N LYS A 298 24.36 11.05 1.27
CA LYS A 298 25.56 11.27 2.08
C LYS A 298 25.53 12.69 2.65
N GLY A 299 25.78 12.81 3.95
CA GLY A 299 25.83 14.10 4.62
C GLY A 299 25.79 14.01 6.14
N GLU A 300 25.68 15.19 6.73
CA GLU A 300 25.50 15.39 8.16
C GLU A 300 24.05 15.73 8.48
N TYR A 301 23.55 15.11 9.54
CA TYR A 301 22.16 15.20 9.97
C TYR A 301 22.08 15.51 11.46
N GLU A 302 21.09 16.30 11.83
CA GLU A 302 20.51 16.33 13.15
C GLU A 302 19.34 15.33 13.18
N VAL A 303 19.42 14.36 14.09
CA VAL A 303 18.52 13.20 14.13
C VAL A 303 17.68 13.22 15.39
N ILE A 304 16.36 13.08 15.24
CA ILE A 304 15.40 12.94 16.34
C ILE A 304 14.59 11.67 16.11
N ALA A 305 14.42 10.86 17.15
CA ALA A 305 13.46 9.78 17.17
C ALA A 305 12.27 10.15 18.05
N ALA A 306 11.07 9.81 17.60
CA ALA A 306 9.84 9.95 18.38
C ALA A 306 9.06 8.63 18.31
N ALA A 307 8.45 8.23 19.42
CA ALA A 307 7.70 6.99 19.52
C ALA A 307 6.38 7.19 20.27
N ASP A 308 5.32 6.63 19.70
CA ASP A 308 4.01 6.45 20.32
C ASP A 308 3.96 5.01 20.86
N THR A 309 3.85 4.93 22.18
CA THR A 309 3.91 3.71 22.97
C THR A 309 2.52 3.13 23.25
N ASN A 310 1.47 3.95 23.13
CA ASN A 310 0.13 3.56 23.52
C ASN A 310 -0.76 3.24 22.29
N GLY A 311 -0.43 3.81 21.12
CA GLY A 311 -1.11 3.65 19.84
C GLY A 311 -2.28 4.62 19.60
N ASP A 312 -2.25 5.81 20.21
CA ASP A 312 -3.24 6.89 20.02
C ASP A 312 -2.81 7.92 18.95
N GLY A 313 -1.58 7.81 18.45
CA GLY A 313 -0.99 8.67 17.44
C GLY A 313 -0.19 9.84 18.00
N LEU A 314 -0.02 9.95 19.33
CA LEU A 314 0.82 10.96 19.99
C LEU A 314 2.12 10.31 20.49
N ALA A 315 3.25 10.97 20.28
CA ALA A 315 4.53 10.48 20.75
C ALA A 315 4.69 10.78 22.25
N GLU A 316 4.78 9.74 23.08
CA GLU A 316 5.12 9.91 24.51
C GLU A 316 6.62 9.85 24.76
N LEU A 317 7.41 9.39 23.79
CA LEU A 317 8.85 9.29 23.94
C LEU A 317 9.55 10.01 22.78
N VAL A 318 10.57 10.80 23.09
CA VAL A 318 11.38 11.54 22.12
C VAL A 318 12.86 11.49 22.50
N SER A 319 13.76 11.46 21.51
CA SER A 319 15.19 11.64 21.77
C SER A 319 15.57 13.10 21.81
N THR A 320 16.66 13.44 22.50
CA THR A 320 17.34 14.69 22.21
C THR A 320 17.90 14.64 20.78
N PRO A 321 18.10 15.79 20.11
CA PRO A 321 18.71 15.81 18.80
C PRO A 321 20.17 15.30 18.85
N VAL A 322 20.51 14.38 17.96
CA VAL A 322 21.86 13.81 17.85
C VAL A 322 22.47 14.14 16.49
N ARG A 323 23.73 14.60 16.48
CA ARG A 323 24.46 14.78 15.23
C ARG A 323 24.92 13.43 14.69
N PHE A 324 24.70 13.20 13.40
CA PHE A 324 25.00 11.96 12.73
C PHE A 324 25.59 12.24 11.35
N ASN A 325 26.72 11.62 11.04
CA ASN A 325 27.29 11.61 9.71
C ASN A 325 27.07 10.21 9.10
N THR A 326 26.54 10.16 7.88
CA THR A 326 26.26 8.92 7.15
C THR A 326 27.48 8.07 6.78
N GLU A 327 28.71 8.56 7.03
CA GLU A 327 29.92 7.72 7.03
C GLU A 327 29.89 6.66 8.13
N LEU A 328 29.13 6.91 9.21
CA LEU A 328 28.80 5.91 10.21
C LEU A 328 27.62 5.06 9.72
N GLU A 329 27.75 3.74 9.78
CA GLU A 329 26.66 2.84 9.34
C GLU A 329 25.53 2.72 10.37
N SER A 330 25.78 3.08 11.64
CA SER A 330 24.83 2.85 12.73
C SER A 330 24.72 4.00 13.73
N LEU A 331 23.51 4.18 14.28
CA LEU A 331 23.21 5.16 15.32
C LEU A 331 22.33 4.54 16.43
N SER A 332 22.57 4.97 17.68
CA SER A 332 21.71 4.64 18.82
C SER A 332 21.07 5.92 19.37
N LEU A 333 19.76 5.88 19.61
CA LEU A 333 18.97 7.02 20.09
C LEU A 333 18.29 6.66 21.40
N SER A 334 18.60 7.38 22.48
CA SER A 334 17.90 7.22 23.76
C SER A 334 16.63 8.07 23.76
N LEU A 335 15.49 7.43 23.97
CA LEU A 335 14.18 8.05 24.06
C LEU A 335 13.82 8.34 25.52
N LEU A 336 13.41 9.57 25.78
CA LEU A 336 12.97 10.07 27.08
C LEU A 336 11.49 10.49 27.00
N PRO A 337 10.76 10.57 28.13
CA PRO A 337 9.39 11.06 28.15
C PRO A 337 9.26 12.45 27.48
N GLU A 338 8.31 12.56 26.56
CA GLU A 338 7.90 13.79 25.92
C GLU A 338 6.91 14.52 26.84
N PRO A 339 7.27 15.70 27.40
CA PRO A 339 6.39 16.44 28.29
C PRO A 339 5.13 16.97 27.60
N LEU A 340 5.18 17.19 26.28
CA LEU A 340 4.05 17.64 25.47
C LEU A 340 3.84 16.71 24.29
N PRO A 341 3.11 15.58 24.47
CA PRO A 341 2.89 14.60 23.41
C PRO A 341 2.30 15.24 22.15
N GLN A 342 2.95 14.98 21.02
CA GLN A 342 2.59 15.52 19.71
C GLN A 342 2.48 14.40 18.68
N HIS A 343 1.76 14.65 17.58
CA HIS A 343 1.78 13.70 16.48
C HIS A 343 3.20 13.53 15.92
N LEU A 344 3.57 12.30 15.53
CA LEU A 344 4.92 12.01 15.03
C LEU A 344 5.32 12.94 13.87
N ASP A 345 4.36 13.37 13.06
CA ASP A 345 4.60 14.22 11.91
C ASP A 345 5.00 15.66 12.27
N ALA A 346 4.80 16.08 13.51
CA ALA A 346 5.24 17.36 14.07
C ALA A 346 6.76 17.44 14.31
N TYR A 347 7.46 16.30 14.34
CA TYR A 347 8.93 16.27 14.52
C TYR A 347 9.71 16.45 13.21
N ARG A 348 9.00 16.68 12.09
CA ARG A 348 9.59 17.09 10.81
C ARG A 348 9.83 18.61 10.81
N ARG A 349 10.97 19.06 10.30
CA ARG A 349 11.33 20.48 10.10
C ARG A 349 11.14 20.92 8.66
#